data_AF-A0A832VLC2-F1
#
_entry.id   AF-A0A832VLC2-F1
#
_cell.length_a   1.000
_cell.length_b   1.000
_cell.length_c   1.000
_cell.angle_alpha   90.00
_cell.angle_beta   90.00
_cell.angle_gamma   90.00
#
_symmetry.space_group_name_H-M   'P 1'
#
loop_
_entity.id
_entity.type
_entity.pdbx_description
1 polymer ?
#
loop_
_entity_poly.entity_id
_entity_poly.type
_entity_poly.pdbx_seq_one_letter_code
_entity_poly.pdbx_strand_id
1 'polypeptide(L)' 'KTPKQKETLKLRQEKLKLSIELQEKTRDYNLGTSLRNYIDPRVFKAWTNEVKADWEKLYTTSLQRKFLWVKSVDAKWKDI' A
#
# COMPACT_ATOMS: atom_id res chain seq x y z
N LYS A 1 1.84 -33.53 4.95
CA LYS A 1 2.33 -32.16 4.64
C LYS A 1 3.49 -31.83 5.58
N THR A 2 4.64 -31.46 5.04
CA THR A 2 5.81 -31.05 5.83
C THR A 2 5.50 -29.81 6.67
N PRO A 3 6.20 -29.54 7.79
CA PRO A 3 5.98 -28.37 8.63
C PRO A 3 5.98 -27.05 7.83
N LYS A 4 6.93 -26.92 6.89
CA LYS A 4 7.04 -25.79 5.97
C LYS A 4 5.80 -25.60 5.09
N GLN A 5 5.23 -26.69 4.56
CA GLN A 5 4.00 -26.63 3.76
C GLN A 5 2.79 -26.19 4.60
N LYS A 6 2.72 -26.58 5.88
CA LYS A 6 1.63 -26.14 6.78
C LYS A 6 1.72 -24.64 7.05
N GLU A 7 2.92 -24.12 7.26
CA GLU A 7 3.17 -22.69 7.46
C GLU A 7 2.80 -21.86 6.22
N THR A 8 3.22 -22.28 5.02
CA THR A 8 2.86 -21.60 3.77
C THR A 8 1.34 -21.56 3.56
N LEU A 9 0.63 -22.63 3.91
CA LEU A 9 -0.83 -22.67 3.81
C LEU A 9 -1.50 -21.73 4.80
N LYS A 10 -0.99 -21.61 6.03
CA LYS A 10 -1.48 -20.64 7.02
C LYS A 10 -1.35 -19.21 6.51
N LEU A 11 -0.17 -18.83 5.99
CA LEU A 11 0.05 -17.51 5.40
C LEU A 11 -0.90 -17.22 4.23
N ARG A 12 -1.14 -18.23 3.38
CA ARG A 12 -2.08 -18.09 2.26
C ARG A 12 -3.52 -17.91 2.73
N GLN A 13 -3.94 -18.63 3.77
CA GLN A 13 -5.26 -18.47 4.36
C GLN A 13 -5.44 -17.07 4.95
N GLU A 14 -4.45 -16.59 5.69
CA GLU A 14 -4.47 -15.25 6.27
C GLU A 14 -4.55 -14.16 5.20
N LYS A 15 -3.73 -14.26 4.15
CA LYS A 15 -3.79 -13.34 3.00
C LYS A 15 -5.16 -13.31 2.33
N LEU A 16 -5.80 -14.47 2.16
CA LEU A 16 -7.14 -14.55 1.58
C LEU A 16 -8.20 -13.90 2.47
N LYS A 17 -8.14 -14.12 3.78
CA LYS A 17 -9.05 -13.47 4.74
C LYS A 17 -8.94 -11.95 4.67
N LEU A 18 -7.72 -11.41 4.70
CA LEU A 18 -7.47 -9.97 4.56
C LEU A 18 -7.97 -9.43 3.22
N SER A 19 -7.82 -10.19 2.13
CA SER A 19 -8.30 -9.78 0.81
C SER A 19 -9.83 -9.72 0.74
N ILE A 20 -10.54 -10.64 1.38
CA ILE A 20 -12.00 -10.66 1.44
C ILE A 20 -12.50 -9.46 2.26
N GLU A 21 -11.93 -9.27 3.45
CA GLU A 21 -12.29 -8.16 4.34
C GLU A 21 -12.06 -6.80 3.66
N LEU A 22 -10.94 -6.66 2.93
CA LEU A 22 -10.66 -5.45 2.15
C LEU A 22 -11.76 -5.21 1.11
N GLN A 23 -12.11 -6.22 0.31
CA GLN A 23 -13.14 -6.08 -0.72
C GLN A 23 -14.51 -5.72 -0.13
N GLU A 24 -14.90 -6.32 0.98
CA GLU A 24 -16.16 -6.02 1.67
C GLU A 24 -16.19 -4.57 2.17
N LYS A 25 -15.11 -4.10 2.81
CA LYS A 25 -15.01 -2.73 3.34
C LYS A 25 -14.94 -1.67 2.24
N THR A 26 -14.37 -2.00 1.09
CA THR A 26 -14.17 -1.05 -0.02
C THR A 26 -15.23 -1.17 -1.12
N ARG A 27 -16.23 -2.04 -0.97
CA ARG A 27 -17.22 -2.34 -2.03
C ARG A 27 -17.91 -1.09 -2.56
N ASP A 28 -18.27 -0.19 -1.66
CA ASP A 28 -19.10 0.98 -1.98
C ASP A 28 -18.25 2.27 -2.17
N TYR A 29 -16.90 2.16 -2.19
CA TYR A 29 -15.97 3.30 -2.21
C TYR A 29 -15.04 3.28 -3.43
N ASN A 30 -14.98 4.40 -4.16
CA ASN A 30 -13.99 4.61 -5.23
C ASN A 30 -12.70 5.26 -4.69
N LEU A 31 -11.82 4.45 -4.10
CA LEU A 31 -10.54 4.89 -3.53
C LEU A 31 -9.54 5.44 -4.57
N GLY A 32 -9.74 5.15 -5.86
CA GLY A 32 -8.82 5.59 -6.91
C GLY A 32 -8.82 7.10 -7.12
N THR A 33 -9.96 7.76 -6.91
CA THR A 33 -10.10 9.21 -7.09
C THR A 33 -9.41 9.98 -5.97
N SER A 34 -9.64 9.59 -4.71
CA SER A 34 -8.97 10.16 -3.54
C SER A 34 -7.47 9.98 -3.64
N LEU A 35 -7.00 8.76 -3.92
CA LEU A 35 -5.59 8.42 -4.04
C LEU A 35 -4.85 9.25 -5.11
N ARG A 36 -5.50 9.52 -6.25
CA ARG A 36 -4.87 10.22 -7.38
C ARG A 36 -4.84 11.74 -7.24
N ASN A 37 -5.85 12.31 -6.59
CA ASN A 37 -6.15 13.74 -6.68
C ASN A 37 -6.18 14.47 -5.34
N TYR A 38 -6.50 13.78 -4.25
CA TYR A 38 -6.81 14.42 -2.96
C TYR A 38 -5.82 14.05 -1.85
N ILE A 39 -5.05 12.97 -2.03
CA ILE A 39 -4.00 12.57 -1.09
C ILE A 39 -2.66 13.09 -1.60
N ASP A 40 -1.92 13.78 -0.74
CA ASP A 40 -0.55 14.21 -1.05
C ASP A 40 0.37 12.97 -1.11
N PRO A 41 1.05 12.71 -2.23
CA PRO A 41 1.94 11.55 -2.36
C PRO A 41 3.15 11.56 -1.39
N ARG A 42 3.53 12.71 -0.81
CA ARG A 42 4.59 12.82 0.21
C ARG A 42 4.20 12.15 1.52
N VAL A 43 2.94 12.32 1.93
CA VAL A 43 2.33 11.63 3.09
C VAL A 43 2.57 10.13 2.91
N PHE A 44 2.22 9.62 1.73
CA PHE A 44 2.34 8.20 1.43
C PHE A 44 3.80 7.71 1.46
N LYS A 45 4.74 8.45 0.85
CA LYS A 45 6.17 8.12 0.88
C LYS A 45 6.74 8.13 2.31
N ALA A 46 6.39 9.13 3.11
CA ALA A 46 6.87 9.25 4.48
C ALA A 46 6.35 8.11 5.36
N TRP A 47 5.07 7.77 5.25
CA TRP A 47 4.50 6.64 5.95
C TRP A 47 5.17 5.31 5.57
N THR A 48 5.41 5.08 4.28
CA THR A 48 6.06 3.84 3.82
C THR A 48 7.48 3.68 4.32
N ASN A 49 8.22 4.79 4.47
CA ASN A 49 9.56 4.77 5.04
C ASN A 49 9.52 4.30 6.51
N GLU A 50 8.55 4.77 7.29
CA GLU A 50 8.36 4.35 8.69
C GLU A 50 8.04 2.85 8.82
N VAL A 51 7.11 2.35 7.99
CA VAL A 51 6.72 0.93 8.01
C VAL A 51 7.67 0.02 7.23
N LYS A 52 8.78 0.55 6.71
CA LYS A 52 9.78 -0.15 5.90
C LYS A 52 9.16 -0.87 4.68
N ALA A 53 8.12 -0.28 4.12
CA ALA A 53 7.46 -0.76 2.91
C ALA A 53 7.99 -0.01 1.69
N ASP A 54 7.96 -0.68 0.54
CA ASP A 54 8.34 -0.06 -0.73
C ASP A 54 7.16 0.74 -1.30
N TRP A 55 7.28 2.06 -1.30
CA TRP A 55 6.25 2.98 -1.80
C TRP A 55 5.96 2.77 -3.30
N GLU A 56 6.96 2.29 -4.06
CA GLU A 56 6.78 1.99 -5.48
C GLU A 56 5.74 0.87 -5.64
N LYS A 57 5.63 -0.09 -4.71
CA LYS A 57 4.67 -1.19 -4.81
C LYS A 57 3.22 -0.81 -4.49
N LEU A 58 3.00 0.36 -3.90
CA LEU A 58 1.65 0.80 -3.52
C LEU A 58 0.97 1.63 -4.60
N TYR A 59 1.73 2.24 -5.50
CA TYR A 59 1.20 2.95 -6.66
C TYR A 59 1.30 2.10 -7.93
N THR A 60 0.31 2.23 -8.81
CA THR A 60 0.42 1.69 -10.17
C THR A 60 1.55 2.39 -10.93
N THR A 61 2.06 1.76 -11.99
CA THR A 61 3.15 2.33 -12.82
C THR A 61 2.80 3.68 -13.45
N SER A 62 1.52 4.00 -13.63
CA SER A 62 1.06 5.31 -14.09
C SER A 62 1.13 6.37 -12.98
N LEU A 63 0.72 6.03 -11.75
CA LEU A 63 0.79 6.95 -10.60
C LEU A 63 2.23 7.20 -10.14
N GLN A 64 3.10 6.18 -10.20
CA GLN A 64 4.54 6.35 -9.94
C GLN A 64 5.15 7.41 -10.87
N ARG A 65 4.82 7.37 -12.17
CA ARG A 65 5.27 8.38 -13.14
C ARG A 65 4.73 9.77 -12.84
N LYS A 66 3.44 9.87 -12.48
CA LYS A 66 2.81 11.14 -12.07
C LYS A 66 3.50 11.76 -10.85
N PHE A 67 3.91 10.94 -9.89
CA PHE A 67 4.48 11.36 -8.61
C PHE A 67 6.00 11.16 -8.52
N LEU A 68 6.70 11.04 -9.65
CA LEU A 68 8.14 10.76 -9.68
C LEU A 68 8.97 11.81 -8.91
N TRP A 69 8.52 13.06 -8.93
CA TRP A 69 9.13 14.18 -8.22
C TRP A 69 9.16 14.00 -6.69
N VAL A 70 8.30 13.14 -6.13
CA VAL A 70 8.25 12.86 -4.69
C VAL A 70 9.46 12.05 -4.23
N LYS A 71 10.13 11.33 -5.15
CA LYS A 71 11.30 10.51 -4.84
C LYS A 71 12.47 11.32 -4.26
N SER A 72 12.64 12.58 -4.66
CA SER A 72 13.69 13.48 -4.14
C SER A 72 13.29 14.22 -2.86
N VAL A 73 12.02 14.20 -2.46
CA VAL A 73 11.54 14.90 -1.26
C VAL A 73 11.70 14.01 -0.04
N ASP A 74 12.59 14.37 0.87
CA ASP A 74 12.67 13.72 2.18
C ASP A 74 11.80 14.49 3.17
N ALA A 75 10.72 13.86 3.61
CA ALA A 75 9.78 14.44 4.55
C ALA A 75 9.50 13.40 5.62
N LYS A 76 9.61 13.79 6.89
CA LYS A 76 9.33 12.91 8.02
C LYS A 76 7.84 12.84 8.22
N TRP A 77 7.32 11.65 8.50
CA TRP A 77 5.87 11.42 8.63
C TRP A 77 5.17 12.37 9.62
N LYS A 78 5.86 12.74 10.70
CA LYS A 78 5.33 13.62 11.75
C LYS A 78 5.32 15.11 11.39
N ASP A 79 6.04 15.49 10.34
CA ASP A 79 6.27 16.87 9.93
C ASP A 79 5.48 17.24 8.65
N ILE A 80 4.59 16.34 8.19
CA ILE A 80 3.72 16.53 7.01
C ILE A 80 2.29 16.83 7.44
#